data_AF-A0A645DVJ3-F1
#
_entry.id   AF-A0A645DVJ3-F1
#
_cell.length_a   1.000
_cell.length_b   1.000
_cell.length_c   1.000
_cell.angle_alpha   90.00
_cell.angle_beta   90.00
_cell.angle_gamma   90.00
#
_symmetry.space_group_name_H-M   'P 1'
#
loop_
_entity.id
_entity.type
_entity.pdbx_description
1 polymer ?
#
loop_
_entity_poly.entity_id
_entity_poly.type
_entity_poly.pdbx_seq_one_letter_code
_entity_poly.pdbx_strand_id
1 'polypeptide(L)'
;MPNTFTRPHNFNLKNYWIDSTNNFKSLIPKYTFTFKVNSKVLNNIKERPFITISETIHKDDDIYLKIKFDSLWQGVEFAFGYGKSIEIIEPMEAISEIRRKAEEVLELY
;
A
#
# COMPACT_ATOMS: atom_id res chain seq x y z
N MET A 1 29.44 32.54 -13.99
CA MET A 1 29.44 31.66 -15.18
C MET A 1 28.04 31.09 -15.34
N PRO A 2 27.38 31.20 -16.51
CA PRO A 2 26.07 30.58 -16.71
C PRO A 2 26.26 29.05 -16.80
N ASN A 3 25.54 28.29 -15.98
CA ASN A 3 25.52 26.83 -16.04
C ASN A 3 24.74 26.40 -17.30
N THR A 4 25.46 26.18 -18.39
CA THR A 4 24.87 25.70 -19.65
C THR A 4 24.83 24.18 -19.69
N PHE A 5 23.69 23.60 -20.08
CA PHE A 5 23.55 22.17 -20.34
C PHE A 5 23.65 21.88 -21.85
N THR A 6 24.51 20.96 -22.24
CA THR A 6 24.63 20.47 -23.62
C THR A 6 24.08 19.05 -23.69
N ARG A 7 23.00 18.84 -24.45
CA ARG A 7 22.40 17.51 -24.66
C ARG A 7 23.38 16.62 -25.44
N PRO A 8 23.60 15.35 -25.04
CA PRO A 8 24.44 14.42 -25.80
C PRO A 8 23.91 14.20 -27.22
N HIS A 9 24.81 14.16 -28.19
CA HIS A 9 24.48 14.08 -29.63
C HIS A 9 23.59 12.87 -29.97
N ASN A 10 23.82 11.73 -29.29
CA ASN A 10 23.11 10.48 -29.53
C ASN A 10 22.00 10.19 -28.51
N PHE A 11 21.53 11.20 -27.76
CA PHE A 11 20.51 10.99 -26.73
C PHE A 11 19.14 10.70 -27.35
N ASN A 12 18.69 9.44 -27.26
CA ASN A 12 17.34 9.04 -27.62
C ASN A 12 16.36 9.29 -26.46
N LEU A 13 15.64 10.41 -26.55
CA LEU A 13 14.67 10.84 -25.55
C LEU A 13 13.58 9.79 -25.31
N LYS A 14 13.09 9.13 -26.37
CA LYS A 14 12.01 8.12 -26.28
C LYS A 14 12.47 6.91 -25.46
N ASN A 15 13.63 6.34 -25.81
CA ASN A 15 14.15 5.17 -25.11
C ASN A 15 14.47 5.52 -23.65
N TYR A 16 15.11 6.68 -23.42
CA TYR A 16 15.39 7.15 -22.07
C TYR A 16 14.12 7.25 -21.21
N TRP A 17 13.03 7.85 -21.74
CA TRP A 17 11.77 7.93 -21.01
C TRP A 17 11.16 6.57 -20.70
N ILE A 18 11.16 5.65 -21.66
CA ILE A 18 10.64 4.29 -21.49
C ILE A 18 11.44 3.57 -20.39
N ASP A 19 12.76 3.59 -20.49
CA ASP A 19 13.66 2.89 -19.56
C ASP A 19 13.59 3.51 -18.16
N SER A 20 13.63 4.84 -18.06
CA SER A 20 13.51 5.56 -16.80
C SER A 20 12.18 5.27 -16.11
N THR A 21 11.06 5.28 -16.86
CA THR A 21 9.73 5.00 -16.31
C THR A 21 9.61 3.55 -15.84
N ASN A 22 10.11 2.59 -16.63
CA ASN A 22 10.08 1.18 -16.26
C ASN A 22 10.95 0.89 -15.03
N ASN A 23 12.15 1.46 -14.99
CA ASN A 23 13.04 1.37 -13.84
C ASN A 23 12.36 1.96 -12.59
N PHE A 24 11.80 3.16 -12.69
CA PHE A 24 11.05 3.78 -11.60
C PHE A 24 9.93 2.87 -11.09
N LYS A 25 9.08 2.33 -11.97
CA LYS A 25 7.98 1.41 -11.59
C LYS A 25 8.49 0.13 -10.91
N SER A 26 9.63 -0.42 -11.33
CA SER A 26 10.21 -1.61 -10.71
C SER A 26 10.76 -1.36 -9.30
N LEU A 27 11.13 -0.10 -9.01
CA LEU A 27 11.67 0.31 -7.72
C LEU A 27 10.59 0.66 -6.69
N ILE A 28 9.32 0.77 -7.10
CA ILE A 28 8.22 1.03 -6.16
C ILE A 28 8.14 -0.15 -5.17
N PRO A 29 8.36 0.08 -3.87
CA PRO A 29 8.24 -0.97 -2.86
C PRO A 29 6.83 -1.56 -2.88
N LYS A 30 6.74 -2.89 -2.81
CA LYS A 30 5.44 -3.58 -2.75
C LYS A 30 5.28 -4.20 -1.39
N TYR A 31 4.59 -3.50 -0.51
CA TYR A 31 4.21 -4.03 0.80
C TYR A 31 2.95 -4.86 0.62
N THR A 32 3.08 -6.17 0.81
CA THR A 32 1.92 -7.07 0.79
C THR A 32 1.41 -7.21 2.22
N PHE A 33 0.17 -6.79 2.42
CA PHE A 33 -0.52 -6.96 3.69
C PHE A 33 -1.45 -8.16 3.61
N THR A 34 -1.48 -8.94 4.69
CA THR A 34 -2.51 -9.94 4.94
C THR A 34 -3.43 -9.38 6.02
N PHE A 35 -4.69 -9.17 5.68
CA PHE A 35 -5.71 -8.74 6.62
C PHE A 35 -6.71 -9.85 6.90
N LYS A 36 -7.13 -9.99 8.15
CA LYS A 36 -8.36 -10.68 8.51
C LYS A 36 -9.50 -9.66 8.52
N VAL A 37 -10.61 -9.93 7.84
CA VAL A 37 -11.72 -8.97 7.69
C VAL A 37 -13.04 -9.55 8.14
N ASN A 38 -13.88 -8.68 8.73
CA ASN A 38 -15.27 -9.00 8.98
C ASN A 38 -16.07 -9.01 7.66
N SER A 39 -16.99 -9.97 7.50
CA SER A 39 -17.83 -10.09 6.30
C SER A 39 -18.65 -8.82 6.00
N LYS A 40 -19.01 -8.04 7.02
CA LYS A 40 -19.78 -6.78 6.88
C LYS A 40 -19.05 -5.69 6.09
N VAL A 41 -17.71 -5.69 6.09
CA VAL A 41 -16.91 -4.67 5.38
C VAL A 41 -16.35 -5.17 4.04
N LEU A 42 -16.50 -6.46 3.73
CA LEU A 42 -15.90 -7.07 2.55
C LEU A 42 -16.34 -6.40 1.24
N ASN A 43 -17.64 -6.17 1.04
CA ASN A 43 -18.14 -5.55 -0.18
C ASN A 43 -17.65 -4.11 -0.32
N ASN A 44 -17.62 -3.36 0.78
CA ASN A 44 -17.10 -1.99 0.78
C ASN A 44 -15.60 -1.96 0.42
N ILE A 45 -14.80 -2.91 0.92
CA ILE A 45 -13.39 -3.04 0.54
C ILE A 45 -13.24 -3.34 -0.96
N LYS A 46 -14.06 -4.24 -1.51
CA LYS A 46 -14.03 -4.61 -2.94
C LYS A 46 -14.42 -3.47 -3.87
N GLU A 47 -15.34 -2.61 -3.44
CA GLU A 47 -15.81 -1.45 -4.21
C GLU A 47 -14.89 -0.23 -4.06
N ARG A 48 -13.93 -0.27 -3.13
CA ARG A 48 -13.03 0.86 -2.86
C ARG A 48 -12.11 1.13 -4.07
N PRO A 49 -12.08 2.37 -4.59
CA PRO A 49 -11.20 2.72 -5.69
C PRO A 49 -9.73 2.62 -5.25
N PHE A 50 -8.86 2.35 -6.23
CA PHE A 50 -7.40 2.29 -6.05
C PHE A 50 -6.91 1.21 -5.07
N ILE A 51 -7.73 0.20 -4.78
CA ILE A 51 -7.33 -1.00 -4.03
C ILE A 51 -7.29 -2.19 -4.99
N THR A 52 -6.18 -2.93 -4.98
CA THR A 52 -6.07 -4.19 -5.71
C THR A 52 -5.91 -5.33 -4.72
N ILE A 53 -6.98 -6.12 -4.56
CA ILE A 53 -6.95 -7.36 -3.79
C ILE A 53 -6.27 -8.41 -4.66
N SER A 54 -5.09 -8.88 -4.26
CA SER A 54 -4.37 -9.92 -4.99
C SER A 54 -4.87 -11.32 -4.68
N GLU A 55 -5.43 -11.53 -3.49
CA GLU A 55 -5.94 -12.84 -3.06
C GLU A 55 -7.05 -12.68 -2.02
N THR A 56 -8.07 -13.54 -2.08
CA THR A 56 -9.09 -13.68 -1.03
C THR A 56 -9.12 -15.14 -0.60
N ILE A 57 -8.90 -15.38 0.69
CA ILE A 57 -8.81 -16.72 1.27
C ILE A 57 -9.94 -16.86 2.29
N HIS A 58 -10.75 -17.90 2.13
CA HIS A 58 -11.79 -18.27 3.09
C HIS A 58 -11.25 -19.43 3.92
N LYS A 59 -11.16 -19.26 5.23
CA LYS A 59 -10.71 -20.31 6.16
C LYS A 59 -11.67 -20.35 7.33
N ASP A 60 -12.40 -21.47 7.45
CA ASP A 60 -13.50 -21.62 8.40
C ASP A 60 -14.51 -20.47 8.25
N ASP A 61 -14.79 -19.72 9.32
CA ASP A 61 -15.66 -18.54 9.31
C ASP A 61 -14.91 -17.22 9.05
N ASP A 62 -13.59 -17.28 8.82
CA ASP A 62 -12.75 -16.11 8.63
C ASP A 62 -12.47 -15.83 7.14
N ILE A 63 -12.37 -14.55 6.80
CA ILE A 63 -12.02 -14.06 5.47
C ILE A 63 -10.70 -13.32 5.58
N TYR A 64 -9.72 -13.71 4.75
CA TYR A 64 -8.42 -13.08 4.67
C TYR A 64 -8.24 -12.44 3.30
N LEU A 65 -7.72 -11.21 3.28
CA LEU A 65 -7.42 -10.48 2.06
C LEU A 65 -5.93 -10.21 1.97
N LYS A 66 -5.33 -10.50 0.82
CA LYS A 66 -3.99 -9.98 0.48
C LYS A 66 -4.12 -8.76 -0.40
N ILE A 67 -3.55 -7.64 0.05
CA ILE A 67 -3.60 -6.36 -0.65
C ILE A 67 -2.19 -5.81 -0.74
N LYS A 68 -1.84 -5.25 -1.89
CA LYS A 68 -0.54 -4.62 -2.12
C LYS A 68 -0.65 -3.12 -1.99
N PHE A 69 0.29 -2.54 -1.26
CA PHE A 69 0.44 -1.09 -1.10
C PHE A 69 1.84 -0.65 -1.51
N ASP A 70 1.95 0.60 -1.91
CA ASP A 70 3.24 1.20 -2.31
C ASP A 70 4.08 1.62 -1.09
N SER A 71 3.47 1.65 0.11
CA SER A 71 4.15 1.92 1.37
C SER A 71 3.49 1.20 2.55
N LEU A 72 4.25 1.00 3.63
CA LEU A 72 3.74 0.43 4.88
C LEU A 72 2.59 1.29 5.46
N TRP A 73 2.75 2.61 5.43
CA TRP A 73 1.79 3.57 5.97
C TRP A 73 0.40 3.47 5.34
N GLN A 74 0.33 3.27 4.02
CA GLN A 74 -0.95 3.10 3.31
C GLN A 74 -1.73 1.88 3.83
N GLY A 75 -1.05 0.75 4.09
CA GLY A 75 -1.69 -0.44 4.64
C GLY A 75 -2.18 -0.23 6.08
N VAL A 76 -1.40 0.50 6.89
CA VAL A 76 -1.79 0.90 8.25
C VAL A 76 -3.01 1.82 8.24
N GLU A 77 -3.03 2.87 7.41
CA GLU A 77 -4.19 3.77 7.25
C GLU A 77 -5.42 3.05 6.72
N PHE A 78 -5.22 2.15 5.77
CA PHE A 78 -6.29 1.32 5.23
C PHE A 78 -6.96 0.54 6.35
N ALA A 79 -6.18 -0.15 7.20
CA ALA A 79 -6.72 -0.89 8.33
C ALA A 79 -7.37 0.03 9.37
N PHE A 80 -6.71 1.13 9.72
CA PHE A 80 -7.21 2.10 10.69
C PHE A 80 -8.60 2.64 10.31
N GLY A 81 -8.84 2.90 9.01
CA GLY A 81 -10.12 3.39 8.50
C GLY A 81 -11.32 2.45 8.71
N TYR A 82 -11.11 1.15 8.92
CA TYR A 82 -12.18 0.18 9.23
C TYR A 82 -12.25 -0.18 10.72
N GLY A 83 -11.32 0.32 11.54
CA GLY A 83 -11.23 0.05 12.97
C GLY A 83 -11.28 -1.45 13.27
N LYS A 84 -12.10 -1.85 14.24
CA LYS A 84 -12.24 -3.26 14.69
C LYS A 84 -12.76 -4.24 13.63
N SER A 85 -13.16 -3.78 12.45
CA SER A 85 -13.69 -4.65 11.39
C SER A 85 -12.59 -5.30 10.54
N ILE A 86 -11.33 -4.91 10.77
CA ILE A 86 -10.15 -5.44 10.10
C ILE A 86 -9.01 -5.62 11.09
N GLU A 87 -8.21 -6.64 10.87
CA GLU A 87 -7.03 -6.95 11.67
C GLU A 87 -5.84 -7.18 10.73
N ILE A 88 -4.70 -6.59 11.06
CA ILE A 88 -3.45 -6.81 10.33
C ILE A 88 -2.83 -8.11 10.85
N ILE A 89 -2.67 -9.09 9.97
CA ILE A 89 -1.95 -10.34 10.26
C ILE A 89 -0.48 -10.20 9.85
N GLU A 90 -0.23 -9.62 8.68
CA GLU A 90 1.10 -9.30 8.16
C GLU A 90 1.09 -7.98 7.39
N PRO A 91 2.21 -7.25 7.34
CA PRO A 91 3.49 -7.54 8.01
C PRO A 91 3.47 -7.18 9.50
N MET A 92 4.30 -7.84 10.31
CA MET A 92 4.33 -7.63 11.77
C MET A 92 4.70 -6.20 12.16
N GLU A 93 5.60 -5.53 11.41
CA GLU A 93 5.97 -4.13 11.70
C GLU A 93 4.79 -3.15 11.59
N ALA A 94 3.74 -3.49 10.84
CA ALA A 94 2.56 -2.64 10.73
C ALA A 94 1.67 -2.70 12.00
N ILE A 95 1.78 -3.77 12.80
CA ILE A 95 0.98 -3.95 14.02
C ILE A 95 1.43 -2.96 15.10
N SER A 96 2.74 -2.70 15.23
CA SER A 96 3.24 -1.67 16.15
C SER A 96 2.80 -0.27 15.70
N GLU A 97 2.84 0.01 14.39
CA GLU A 97 2.45 1.31 13.86
C GLU A 97 0.95 1.62 14.05
N ILE A 98 0.07 0.66 13.81
CA ILE A 98 -1.37 0.88 14.00
C ILE A 98 -1.73 1.07 15.48
N ARG A 99 -1.03 0.37 16.39
CA ARG A 99 -1.23 0.54 17.83
C ARG A 99 -0.82 1.94 18.29
N ARG A 100 0.36 2.39 17.87
CA ARG A 100 0.88 3.72 18.16
C ARG A 100 -0.12 4.82 17.72
N LYS A 101 -0.67 4.71 16.51
CA LYS A 101 -1.72 5.64 16.03
C LYS A 101 -3.00 5.61 16.87
N ALA A 102 -3.43 4.42 17.29
CA ALA A 102 -4.62 4.29 18.12
C ALA A 102 -4.42 4.95 19.48
N GLU A 103 -3.23 4.80 20.07
CA GLU A 103 -2.83 5.48 21.32
C GLU A 103 -2.84 7.00 21.16
N GLU A 104 -2.28 7.55 20.06
CA GLU A 104 -2.33 9.00 19.78
C GLU A 104 -3.77 9.55 19.71
N VAL A 105 -4.71 8.76 19.19
CA VAL A 105 -6.14 9.15 19.16
C VAL A 105 -6.75 9.11 20.57
N LEU A 106 -6.38 8.14 21.40
CA LEU A 106 -6.83 8.07 22.80
C LEU A 106 -6.25 9.19 23.65
N GLU A 107 -5.05 9.68 23.34
CA GLU A 107 -4.47 10.84 24.03
C GLU A 107 -5.15 12.16 23.65
N LEU A 108 -5.72 12.23 22.44
CA LEU A 108 -6.38 13.43 21.93
C LEU A 108 -7.79 13.67 22.50
N TYR A 109 -8.54 12.60 22.83
CA TYR A 109 -9.95 12.64 23.24
C TYR A 109 -10.17 12.09 24.65
#